data_AF-A0A132U8B7-F1
#
_entry.id   AF-A0A132U8B7-F1
#
_cell.length_a   1.000
_cell.length_b   1.000
_cell.length_c   1.000
_cell.angle_alpha   90.00
_cell.angle_beta   90.00
_cell.angle_gamma   90.00
#
_symmetry.space_group_name_H-M   'P 1'
#
loop_
_entity.id
_entity.type
_entity.pdbx_description
1 polymer ?
#
loop_
_entity_poly.entity_id
_entity_poly.type
_entity_poly.pdbx_seq_one_letter_code
_entity_poly.pdbx_strand_id
1 'polypeptide(L)'
;MSLEKDRISSAQMVILGLLTLIGDMALVYPSVMAAGAHEDAWIAGLISIPLGLATVKLMISAANINPNQTIIELSSQVLGRWAGGAVSVSYLFFFVIAASTYVREIEDFMCTQIYEGTPGGVIRFMTIILLMYGLRLGLENLGRSAQIFFPFFALFLLSLILLYPNIEIDRIYPILNTPFPDMLHTIMYGVYYPYGEMCVFFMVYPFAQKHSKTSRDILISLFMGAIGLNLIVFLSLTVLGPYFSEHEFYPAYILAQRINIGNFLQRVEALLATTWIISTYFKTALYIYAFVLGTAQLLKLKTYKHLIFPAGFLIYGVTNLLAKDIIFYVKGIPPYWVDWDFTYAFVFPSLLLIVNYFRKRFAQAREQG
;
A
#
# COMPACT_ATOMS: atom_id res chain seq x y z
N MET A 1 5.94 -29.44 -7.54
CA MET A 1 4.55 -28.97 -7.72
C MET A 1 4.53 -27.52 -7.27
N SER A 2 3.98 -26.58 -8.04
CA SER A 2 3.94 -25.17 -7.61
C SER A 2 3.06 -25.04 -6.37
N LEU A 3 3.52 -24.27 -5.38
CA LEU A 3 2.78 -24.00 -4.14
C LEU A 3 1.47 -23.25 -4.43
N GLU A 4 1.53 -22.30 -5.36
CA GLU A 4 0.38 -21.57 -5.87
C GLU A 4 -0.03 -22.10 -7.25
N LYS A 5 -1.32 -22.31 -7.43
CA LYS A 5 -1.94 -22.77 -8.69
C LYS A 5 -2.88 -21.74 -9.28
N ASP A 6 -3.40 -20.84 -8.45
CA ASP A 6 -4.33 -19.80 -8.87
C ASP A 6 -3.65 -18.85 -9.86
N ARG A 7 -4.46 -18.26 -10.74
CA ARG A 7 -4.01 -17.25 -11.69
C ARG A 7 -4.98 -16.09 -11.67
N ILE A 8 -4.44 -14.88 -11.67
CA ILE A 8 -5.23 -13.65 -11.77
C ILE A 8 -5.09 -13.04 -13.15
N SER A 9 -6.16 -12.43 -13.65
CA SER A 9 -6.10 -11.68 -14.91
C SER A 9 -5.28 -10.40 -14.75
N SER A 10 -4.81 -9.84 -15.86
CA SER A 10 -4.15 -8.51 -15.83
C SER A 10 -5.03 -7.43 -15.19
N ALA A 11 -6.35 -7.46 -15.43
CA ALA A 11 -7.30 -6.52 -14.83
C ALA A 11 -7.42 -6.68 -13.31
N GLN A 12 -7.44 -7.93 -12.81
CA GLN A 12 -7.46 -8.20 -11.36
C GLN A 12 -6.19 -7.71 -10.69
N MET A 13 -5.02 -7.93 -11.30
CA MET A 13 -3.75 -7.42 -10.77
C MET A 13 -3.73 -5.89 -10.72
N VAL A 14 -4.23 -5.23 -11.76
CA VAL A 14 -4.34 -3.77 -11.82
C VAL A 14 -5.25 -3.23 -10.71
N ILE A 15 -6.42 -3.83 -10.49
CA ILE A 15 -7.38 -3.41 -9.47
C ILE A 15 -6.81 -3.65 -8.06
N LEU A 16 -6.18 -4.80 -7.82
CA LEU A 16 -5.48 -5.07 -6.57
C LEU A 16 -4.36 -4.05 -6.33
N GLY A 17 -3.64 -3.65 -7.39
CA GLY A 17 -2.60 -2.64 -7.32
C GLY A 17 -3.15 -1.26 -6.95
N LEU A 18 -4.26 -0.86 -7.54
CA LEU A 18 -4.98 0.37 -7.18
C LEU A 18 -5.44 0.36 -5.72
N LEU A 19 -6.08 -0.72 -5.28
CA LEU A 19 -6.55 -0.85 -3.90
C LEU A 19 -5.40 -0.90 -2.89
N THR A 20 -4.23 -1.41 -3.30
CA THR A 20 -3.01 -1.40 -2.47
C THR A 20 -2.43 0.00 -2.37
N LEU A 21 -2.27 0.71 -3.50
CA LEU A 21 -1.74 2.07 -3.55
C LEU A 21 -2.59 3.05 -2.75
N ILE A 22 -3.92 2.93 -2.88
CA ILE A 22 -4.85 3.85 -2.25
C ILE A 22 -5.14 3.44 -0.82
N GLY A 23 -5.31 2.15 -0.56
CA GLY A 23 -5.30 1.49 0.75
C GLY A 23 -5.74 2.36 1.92
N ASP A 24 -4.86 2.41 2.91
CA ASP A 24 -4.82 3.29 4.06
C ASP A 24 -4.51 4.75 3.69
N MET A 25 -3.71 4.97 2.65
CA MET A 25 -3.28 6.28 2.15
C MET A 25 -4.44 7.24 1.90
N ALA A 26 -5.61 6.76 1.50
CA ALA A 26 -6.80 7.59 1.32
C ALA A 26 -7.16 8.41 2.56
N LEU A 27 -6.87 7.92 3.77
CA LEU A 27 -7.14 8.60 5.03
C LEU A 27 -5.96 9.43 5.53
N VAL A 28 -4.75 8.85 5.50
CA VAL A 28 -3.58 9.40 6.21
C VAL A 28 -2.71 10.28 5.34
N TYR A 29 -2.74 10.10 4.01
CA TYR A 29 -1.84 10.79 3.09
C TYR A 29 -1.98 12.33 3.13
N PRO A 30 -3.19 12.92 3.22
CA PRO A 30 -3.32 14.37 3.37
C PRO A 30 -2.63 14.92 4.62
N SER A 31 -2.73 14.21 5.74
CA SER A 31 -2.11 14.63 7.00
C SER A 31 -0.59 14.59 6.92
N VAL A 32 -0.04 13.48 6.45
CA VAL A 32 1.42 13.30 6.33
C VAL A 32 2.03 14.31 5.36
N MET A 33 1.37 14.56 4.23
CA MET A 33 1.87 15.52 3.23
C MET A 33 1.77 16.96 3.74
N ALA A 34 0.66 17.34 4.39
CA ALA A 34 0.47 18.67 4.97
C ALA A 34 1.42 18.93 6.14
N ALA A 35 1.76 17.92 6.94
CA ALA A 35 2.72 18.07 8.04
C ALA A 35 4.15 18.37 7.56
N GLY A 36 4.52 17.95 6.35
CA GLY A 36 5.85 18.18 5.80
C GLY A 36 5.97 19.42 4.91
N ALA A 37 4.91 19.75 4.15
CA ALA A 37 4.94 20.84 3.17
C ALA A 37 3.77 21.82 3.27
N HIS A 38 3.01 21.80 4.36
CA HIS A 38 1.91 22.74 4.65
C HIS A 38 1.00 23.01 3.44
N GLU A 39 0.89 24.26 2.99
CA GLU A 39 0.11 24.70 1.82
C GLU A 39 0.61 24.10 0.49
N ASP A 40 1.90 23.74 0.42
CA ASP A 40 2.56 23.22 -0.79
C ASP A 40 2.48 21.69 -0.92
N ALA A 41 1.82 21.00 0.02
CA ALA A 41 1.72 19.55 0.06
C ALA A 41 1.12 18.95 -1.23
N TRP A 42 0.20 19.66 -1.90
CA TRP A 42 -0.35 19.22 -3.19
C TRP A 42 0.69 19.30 -4.33
N ILE A 43 1.66 20.21 -4.27
CA ILE A 43 2.76 20.31 -5.24
C ILE A 43 3.74 19.17 -4.98
N ALA A 44 4.11 18.95 -3.72
CA ALA A 44 4.96 17.82 -3.33
C ALA A 44 4.34 16.50 -3.80
N GLY A 45 3.02 16.32 -3.62
CA GLY A 45 2.28 15.16 -4.09
C GLY A 45 2.32 15.00 -5.61
N LEU A 46 2.11 16.06 -6.39
CA LEU A 46 2.23 16.01 -7.85
C LEU A 46 3.64 15.61 -8.33
N ILE A 47 4.69 16.14 -7.71
CA ILE A 47 6.08 15.82 -8.05
C ILE A 47 6.42 14.37 -7.66
N SER A 48 5.80 13.86 -6.60
CA SER A 48 5.99 12.49 -6.13
C SER A 48 5.48 11.45 -7.12
N ILE A 49 4.44 11.76 -7.91
CA ILE A 49 3.83 10.82 -8.87
C ILE A 49 4.84 10.25 -9.88
N PRO A 50 5.55 11.06 -10.70
CA PRO A 50 6.50 10.52 -11.67
C PRO A 50 7.64 9.75 -11.00
N LEU A 51 8.10 10.18 -9.81
CA LEU A 51 9.17 9.51 -9.07
C LEU A 51 8.71 8.15 -8.51
N GLY A 52 7.50 8.09 -7.94
CA GLY A 52 6.88 6.85 -7.46
C GLY A 52 6.62 5.84 -8.58
N LEU A 53 6.15 6.31 -9.74
CA LEU A 53 6.02 5.47 -10.94
C LEU A 53 7.38 4.96 -11.43
N ALA A 54 8.45 5.76 -11.32
CA ALA A 54 9.80 5.30 -11.61
C ALA A 54 10.25 4.19 -10.63
N THR A 55 9.93 4.31 -9.34
CA THR A 55 10.18 3.26 -8.33
C THR A 55 9.42 1.97 -8.67
N VAL A 56 8.14 2.04 -9.03
CA VAL A 56 7.39 0.84 -9.45
C VAL A 56 7.96 0.25 -10.74
N LYS A 57 8.38 1.08 -11.69
CA LYS A 57 9.04 0.59 -12.91
C LYS A 57 10.34 -0.14 -12.60
N LEU A 58 11.16 0.37 -11.68
CA LEU A 58 12.36 -0.30 -11.17
C LEU A 58 12.02 -1.68 -10.59
N MET A 59 10.96 -1.77 -9.78
CA MET A 59 10.50 -3.03 -9.23
C MET A 59 10.03 -4.01 -10.30
N ILE A 60 9.26 -3.55 -11.29
CA ILE A 60 8.84 -4.36 -12.44
C ILE A 60 10.08 -4.86 -13.21
N SER A 61 11.09 -4.01 -13.41
CA SER A 61 12.36 -4.41 -14.04
C SER A 61 13.07 -5.50 -13.24
N ALA A 62 13.13 -5.40 -11.91
CA ALA A 62 13.71 -6.43 -11.06
C ALA A 62 12.89 -7.73 -11.11
N ALA A 63 11.56 -7.66 -11.09
CA ALA A 63 10.69 -8.82 -11.20
C ALA A 63 10.85 -9.54 -12.56
N ASN A 64 11.16 -8.79 -13.61
CA ASN A 64 11.42 -9.34 -14.95
C ASN A 64 12.81 -9.99 -15.11
N ILE A 65 13.68 -9.96 -14.08
CA ILE A 65 14.86 -10.84 -14.06
C ILE A 65 14.42 -12.30 -14.19
N ASN A 66 13.34 -12.68 -13.48
CA ASN A 66 12.65 -13.94 -13.66
C ASN A 66 11.15 -13.78 -13.38
N PRO A 67 10.31 -13.60 -14.42
CA PRO A 67 8.91 -13.23 -14.25
C PRO A 67 8.02 -14.33 -13.64
N ASN A 68 8.56 -15.53 -13.45
CA ASN A 68 7.86 -16.70 -12.90
C ASN A 68 8.26 -16.99 -11.45
N GLN A 69 9.10 -16.16 -10.84
CA GLN A 69 9.56 -16.33 -9.47
C GLN A 69 9.15 -15.17 -8.58
N THR A 70 8.79 -15.52 -7.36
CA THR A 70 8.53 -14.58 -6.27
C THR A 70 9.82 -13.91 -5.78
N ILE A 71 9.75 -12.83 -4.99
CA ILE A 71 10.96 -12.20 -4.43
C ILE A 71 11.79 -13.17 -3.57
N ILE A 72 11.13 -14.11 -2.89
CA ILE A 72 11.79 -15.12 -2.04
C ILE A 72 12.63 -16.07 -2.89
N GLU A 73 12.06 -16.58 -3.99
CA GLU A 73 12.75 -17.46 -4.92
C GLU A 73 13.83 -16.70 -5.72
N LEU A 74 13.49 -15.51 -6.21
CA LEU A 74 14.37 -14.66 -7.01
C LEU A 74 15.60 -14.22 -6.21
N SER A 75 15.43 -13.86 -4.93
CA SER A 75 16.54 -13.48 -4.06
C SER A 75 17.52 -14.64 -3.88
N SER A 76 17.00 -15.86 -3.68
CA SER A 76 17.83 -17.07 -3.60
C SER A 76 18.55 -17.38 -4.92
N GLN A 77 17.88 -17.16 -6.07
CA GLN A 77 18.48 -17.33 -7.39
C GLN A 77 19.61 -16.33 -7.63
N VAL A 78 19.38 -15.04 -7.39
CA VAL A 78 20.28 -13.94 -7.76
C VAL A 78 21.39 -13.71 -6.74
N LEU A 79 21.10 -13.82 -5.44
CA LEU A 79 22.06 -13.54 -4.36
C LEU A 79 22.69 -14.82 -3.79
N GLY A 80 22.19 -16.00 -4.16
CA GLY A 80 22.61 -17.29 -3.61
C GLY A 80 21.92 -17.62 -2.28
N ARG A 81 22.24 -18.80 -1.74
CA ARG A 81 21.50 -19.40 -0.61
C ARG A 81 21.52 -18.57 0.67
N TRP A 82 22.67 -18.01 1.04
CA TRP A 82 22.83 -17.31 2.32
C TRP A 82 22.31 -15.88 2.27
N ALA A 83 22.85 -15.05 1.37
CA ALA A 83 22.40 -13.67 1.20
C ALA A 83 20.93 -13.61 0.74
N GLY A 84 20.53 -14.45 -0.22
CA GLY A 84 19.14 -14.54 -0.66
C GLY A 84 18.19 -15.03 0.43
N GLY A 85 18.66 -15.94 1.30
CA GLY A 85 17.92 -16.36 2.49
C GLY A 85 17.72 -15.23 3.50
N ALA A 86 18.75 -14.43 3.77
CA ALA A 86 18.64 -13.27 4.65
C ALA A 86 17.65 -12.22 4.12
N VAL A 87 17.73 -11.90 2.82
CA VAL A 87 16.76 -10.99 2.16
C VAL A 87 15.34 -11.58 2.19
N SER A 88 15.19 -12.89 2.01
CA SER A 88 13.89 -13.55 2.11
C SER A 88 13.29 -13.39 3.51
N VAL A 89 14.09 -13.62 4.56
CA VAL A 89 13.65 -13.44 5.95
C VAL A 89 13.28 -11.99 6.24
N SER A 90 14.03 -11.01 5.72
CA SER A 90 13.70 -9.59 5.92
C SER A 90 12.37 -9.22 5.25
N TYR A 91 12.12 -9.65 4.02
CA TYR A 91 10.82 -9.47 3.37
C TYR A 91 9.68 -10.13 4.15
N LEU A 92 9.86 -11.35 4.66
CA LEU A 92 8.84 -12.03 5.47
C LEU A 92 8.55 -11.28 6.77
N PHE A 93 9.59 -10.77 7.43
CA PHE A 93 9.44 -9.93 8.62
C PHE A 93 8.68 -8.64 8.28
N PHE A 94 9.04 -7.95 7.20
CA PHE A 94 8.32 -6.79 6.72
C PHE A 94 6.85 -7.10 6.43
N PHE A 95 6.54 -8.19 5.74
CA PHE A 95 5.17 -8.54 5.39
C PHE A 95 4.27 -8.81 6.60
N VAL A 96 4.79 -9.48 7.64
CA VAL A 96 4.00 -9.73 8.86
C VAL A 96 3.81 -8.47 9.69
N ILE A 97 4.82 -7.61 9.79
CA ILE A 97 4.68 -6.33 10.50
C ILE A 97 3.69 -5.43 9.74
N ALA A 98 3.81 -5.31 8.41
CA ALA A 98 2.89 -4.53 7.58
C ALA A 98 1.45 -5.00 7.67
N ALA A 99 1.20 -6.31 7.55
CA ALA A 99 -0.13 -6.85 7.78
C ALA A 99 -0.67 -6.50 9.17
N SER A 100 0.18 -6.55 10.20
CA SER A 100 -0.21 -6.23 11.58
C SER A 100 -0.51 -4.74 11.78
N THR A 101 0.25 -3.87 11.11
CA THR A 101 0.06 -2.42 11.05
C THR A 101 -1.31 -2.09 10.43
N TYR A 102 -1.64 -2.65 9.27
CA TYR A 102 -2.94 -2.38 8.63
C TYR A 102 -4.13 -2.91 9.43
N VAL A 103 -3.98 -4.05 10.13
CA VAL A 103 -5.01 -4.51 11.08
C VAL A 103 -5.16 -3.51 12.24
N ARG A 104 -4.05 -2.93 12.72
CA ARG A 104 -4.08 -1.90 13.76
C ARG A 104 -4.80 -0.64 13.29
N GLU A 105 -4.57 -0.21 12.05
CA GLU A 105 -5.26 0.94 11.47
C GLU A 105 -6.77 0.73 11.42
N ILE A 106 -7.22 -0.45 10.98
CA ILE A 106 -8.64 -0.81 11.00
C ILE A 106 -9.17 -0.78 12.44
N GLU A 107 -8.44 -1.36 13.39
CA GLU A 107 -8.82 -1.32 14.81
C GLU A 107 -8.98 0.11 15.32
N ASP A 108 -7.96 0.95 15.15
CA ASP A 108 -7.91 2.31 15.67
C ASP A 108 -8.96 3.21 15.00
N PHE A 109 -9.13 3.15 13.67
CA PHE A 109 -10.15 3.91 12.96
C PHE A 109 -11.56 3.52 13.41
N MET A 110 -11.84 2.22 13.50
CA MET A 110 -13.15 1.74 13.93
C MET A 110 -13.45 2.13 15.38
N CYS A 111 -12.47 2.05 16.28
CA CYS A 111 -12.64 2.39 17.69
C CYS A 111 -12.62 3.90 17.96
N THR A 112 -12.25 4.74 16.99
CA THR A 112 -12.23 6.20 17.19
C THR A 112 -13.31 6.94 16.40
N GLN A 113 -13.74 6.41 15.25
CA GLN A 113 -14.68 7.11 14.36
C GLN A 113 -16.07 6.46 14.26
N ILE A 114 -16.20 5.16 14.59
CA ILE A 114 -17.43 4.41 14.30
C ILE A 114 -18.01 3.74 15.56
N TYR A 115 -17.18 3.02 16.30
CA TYR A 115 -17.57 2.17 17.43
C TYR A 115 -16.74 2.46 18.67
N GLU A 116 -16.77 3.70 19.15
CA GLU A 116 -15.97 4.19 20.30
C GLU A 116 -16.09 3.34 21.58
N GLY A 117 -17.23 2.68 21.80
CA GLY A 117 -17.44 1.81 22.96
C GLY A 117 -16.96 0.36 22.80
N THR A 118 -16.47 -0.03 21.61
CA THR A 118 -16.06 -1.42 21.35
C THR A 118 -14.58 -1.63 21.69
N PRO A 119 -14.22 -2.66 22.47
CA PRO A 119 -12.82 -2.96 22.71
C PRO A 119 -12.09 -3.31 21.40
N GLY A 120 -10.94 -2.69 21.15
CA GLY A 120 -10.17 -2.88 19.91
C GLY A 120 -9.82 -4.34 19.61
N GLY A 121 -9.59 -5.16 20.65
CA GLY A 121 -9.37 -6.59 20.49
C GLY A 121 -10.51 -7.35 19.80
N VAL A 122 -11.77 -6.87 19.90
CA VAL A 122 -12.93 -7.44 19.20
C VAL A 122 -12.87 -7.09 17.71
N ILE A 123 -12.64 -5.81 17.38
CA ILE A 123 -12.49 -5.36 15.99
C ILE A 123 -11.35 -6.11 15.31
N ARG A 124 -10.19 -6.18 15.97
CA ARG A 124 -9.02 -6.92 15.49
C ARG A 124 -9.34 -8.39 15.18
N PHE A 125 -10.03 -9.06 16.09
CA PHE A 125 -10.41 -10.46 15.92
C PHE A 125 -11.33 -10.66 14.72
N MET A 126 -12.36 -9.81 14.57
CA MET A 126 -13.29 -9.85 13.44
C MET A 126 -12.57 -9.61 12.11
N THR A 127 -11.70 -8.60 12.04
CA THR A 127 -10.89 -8.29 10.86
C THR A 127 -10.02 -9.47 10.45
N ILE A 128 -9.33 -10.11 11.40
CA ILE A 128 -8.46 -11.26 11.12
C ILE A 128 -9.27 -12.46 10.63
N ILE A 129 -10.44 -12.76 11.20
CA ILE A 129 -11.30 -13.86 10.71
C ILE A 129 -11.65 -13.67 9.23
N LEU A 130 -12.07 -12.45 8.86
CA LEU A 130 -12.42 -12.14 7.47
C LEU A 130 -11.22 -12.31 6.54
N LEU A 131 -10.04 -11.83 6.95
CA LEU A 131 -8.80 -12.00 6.19
C LEU A 131 -8.44 -13.48 6.01
N MET A 132 -8.51 -14.29 7.07
CA MET A 132 -8.21 -15.72 7.00
C MET A 132 -9.17 -16.46 6.08
N TYR A 133 -10.46 -16.10 6.12
CA TYR A 133 -11.47 -16.65 5.24
C TYR A 133 -11.17 -16.34 3.78
N GLY A 134 -10.91 -15.07 3.45
CA GLY A 134 -10.54 -14.65 2.09
C GLY A 134 -9.30 -15.38 1.56
N LEU A 135 -8.25 -15.51 2.38
CA LEU A 135 -7.02 -16.21 2.02
C LEU A 135 -7.21 -17.71 1.78
N ARG A 136 -8.10 -18.35 2.54
CA ARG A 136 -8.43 -19.77 2.35
C ARG A 136 -9.07 -20.04 1.00
N LEU A 137 -9.87 -19.08 0.50
CA LEU A 137 -10.51 -19.14 -0.80
C LEU A 137 -9.52 -18.95 -1.97
N GLY A 138 -8.33 -18.39 -1.74
CA GLY A 138 -7.26 -18.30 -2.72
C GLY A 138 -7.14 -16.95 -3.43
N LEU A 139 -6.02 -16.78 -4.15
CA LEU A 139 -5.63 -15.51 -4.77
C LEU A 139 -6.60 -15.10 -5.90
N GLU A 140 -7.11 -16.08 -6.65
CA GLU A 140 -8.07 -15.81 -7.74
C GLU A 140 -9.39 -15.24 -7.20
N ASN A 141 -9.89 -15.80 -6.09
CA ASN A 141 -11.11 -15.31 -5.44
C ASN A 141 -10.91 -13.93 -4.82
N LEU A 142 -9.72 -13.65 -4.28
CA LEU A 142 -9.35 -12.33 -3.82
C LEU A 142 -9.39 -11.31 -4.98
N GLY A 143 -8.79 -11.65 -6.13
CA GLY A 143 -8.85 -10.82 -7.34
C GLY A 143 -10.26 -10.58 -7.85
N ARG A 144 -11.10 -11.61 -7.93
CA ARG A 144 -12.52 -11.48 -8.34
C ARG A 144 -13.31 -10.59 -7.38
N SER A 145 -13.10 -10.76 -6.07
CA SER A 145 -13.75 -9.93 -5.05
C SER A 145 -13.33 -8.47 -5.18
N ALA A 146 -12.06 -8.20 -5.46
CA ALA A 146 -11.55 -6.85 -5.67
C ALA A 146 -12.28 -6.12 -6.82
N GLN A 147 -12.59 -6.85 -7.91
CA GLN A 147 -13.36 -6.31 -9.03
C GLN A 147 -14.80 -5.93 -8.64
N ILE A 148 -15.44 -6.71 -7.77
CA ILE A 148 -16.81 -6.46 -7.30
C ILE A 148 -16.85 -5.19 -6.44
N PHE A 149 -15.82 -4.95 -5.62
CA PHE A 149 -15.79 -3.80 -4.73
C PHE A 149 -15.19 -2.53 -5.36
N PHE A 150 -14.46 -2.65 -6.46
CA PHE A 150 -13.85 -1.49 -7.14
C PHE A 150 -14.84 -0.35 -7.53
N PRO A 151 -16.10 -0.62 -7.94
CA PRO A 151 -17.08 0.44 -8.21
C PRO A 151 -17.37 1.36 -7.02
N PHE A 152 -17.31 0.87 -5.78
CA PHE A 152 -17.47 1.71 -4.58
C PHE A 152 -16.35 2.75 -4.48
N PHE A 153 -15.14 2.35 -4.84
CA PHE A 153 -14.00 3.26 -4.89
C PHE A 153 -14.16 4.35 -5.94
N ALA A 154 -14.60 3.99 -7.15
CA ALA A 154 -14.89 4.96 -8.19
C ALA A 154 -16.02 5.92 -7.78
N LEU A 155 -17.08 5.40 -7.14
CA LEU A 155 -18.17 6.21 -6.62
C LEU A 155 -17.71 7.19 -5.54
N PHE A 156 -16.84 6.74 -4.63
CA PHE A 156 -16.24 7.60 -3.62
C PHE A 156 -15.46 8.76 -4.26
N LEU A 157 -14.55 8.49 -5.20
CA LEU A 157 -13.80 9.55 -5.88
C LEU A 157 -14.72 10.53 -6.62
N LEU A 158 -15.80 10.05 -7.24
CA LEU A 158 -16.79 10.93 -7.90
C LEU A 158 -17.55 11.79 -6.89
N SER A 159 -17.81 11.28 -5.68
CA SER A 159 -18.48 12.03 -4.62
C SER A 159 -17.67 13.25 -4.14
N LEU A 160 -16.33 13.23 -4.31
CA LEU A 160 -15.48 14.36 -3.95
C LEU A 160 -15.75 15.61 -4.79
N ILE A 161 -16.33 15.47 -5.99
CA ILE A 161 -16.73 16.62 -6.83
C ILE A 161 -17.78 17.49 -6.11
N LEU A 162 -18.56 16.89 -5.20
CA LEU A 162 -19.59 17.58 -4.43
C LEU A 162 -19.01 18.58 -3.42
N LEU A 163 -17.70 18.54 -3.14
CA LEU A 163 -17.00 19.51 -2.30
C LEU A 163 -16.69 20.82 -3.01
N TYR A 164 -16.90 20.91 -4.33
CA TYR A 164 -16.63 22.12 -5.12
C TYR A 164 -17.13 23.43 -4.48
N PRO A 165 -18.35 23.51 -3.90
CA PRO A 165 -18.85 24.74 -3.27
C PRO A 165 -18.07 25.18 -2.03
N ASN A 166 -17.30 24.28 -1.41
CA ASN A 166 -16.56 24.53 -0.17
C ASN A 166 -15.08 24.87 -0.40
N ILE A 167 -14.64 24.91 -1.66
CA ILE A 167 -13.24 25.17 -2.01
C ILE A 167 -12.91 26.65 -1.82
N GLU A 168 -11.96 26.93 -0.94
CA GLU A 168 -11.35 28.25 -0.76
C GLU A 168 -9.89 28.22 -1.22
N ILE A 169 -9.64 28.69 -2.45
CA ILE A 169 -8.30 28.66 -3.07
C ILE A 169 -7.30 29.56 -2.34
N ASP A 170 -7.76 30.60 -1.63
CA ASP A 170 -6.88 31.50 -0.88
C ASP A 170 -6.10 30.76 0.23
N ARG A 171 -6.56 29.59 0.66
CA ARG A 171 -5.93 28.77 1.71
C ARG A 171 -4.64 28.06 1.30
N ILE A 172 -4.32 28.02 0.02
CA ILE A 172 -3.05 27.46 -0.49
C ILE A 172 -2.00 28.53 -0.80
N TYR A 173 -2.28 29.79 -0.46
CA TYR A 173 -1.30 30.87 -0.53
C TYR A 173 -0.62 31.09 0.83
N PRO A 174 0.65 31.50 0.84
CA PRO A 174 1.55 31.67 -0.32
C PRO A 174 2.03 30.33 -0.90
N ILE A 175 2.18 30.27 -2.23
CA ILE A 175 2.65 29.08 -2.96
C ILE A 175 4.20 29.05 -2.97
N LEU A 176 4.78 27.87 -2.80
CA LEU A 176 6.22 27.58 -2.71
C LEU A 176 6.90 28.30 -1.54
N ASN A 177 6.22 28.34 -0.40
CA ASN A 177 6.75 28.91 0.84
C ASN A 177 7.50 27.88 1.70
N THR A 178 7.30 26.58 1.43
CA THR A 178 7.98 25.49 2.13
C THR A 178 9.48 25.52 1.85
N PRO A 179 10.35 25.47 2.90
CA PRO A 179 11.78 25.36 2.72
C PRO A 179 12.18 24.15 1.88
N PHE A 180 13.21 24.30 1.04
CA PHE A 180 13.63 23.24 0.12
C PHE A 180 13.90 21.88 0.79
N PRO A 181 14.56 21.79 1.98
CA PRO A 181 14.76 20.51 2.65
C PRO A 181 13.43 19.81 3.01
N ASP A 182 12.46 20.56 3.53
CA ASP A 182 11.17 20.03 3.98
C ASP A 182 10.30 19.62 2.78
N MET A 183 10.35 20.41 1.70
CA MET A 183 9.74 20.06 0.41
C MET A 183 10.33 18.76 -0.14
N LEU A 184 11.65 18.63 -0.18
CA LEU A 184 12.31 17.43 -0.69
C LEU A 184 11.97 16.20 0.16
N HIS A 185 11.97 16.35 1.49
CA HIS A 185 11.57 15.31 2.42
C HIS A 185 10.13 14.86 2.17
N THR A 186 9.21 15.81 2.01
CA THR A 186 7.79 15.54 1.73
C THR A 186 7.60 14.85 0.38
N ILE A 187 8.37 15.23 -0.65
CA ILE A 187 8.36 14.54 -1.94
C ILE A 187 8.84 13.10 -1.76
N MET A 188 9.90 12.84 -0.97
CA MET A 188 10.36 11.46 -0.72
C MET A 188 9.33 10.64 0.05
N TYR A 189 8.61 11.24 1.00
CA TYR A 189 7.46 10.61 1.66
C TYR A 189 6.36 10.27 0.65
N GLY A 190 5.98 11.21 -0.20
CA GLY A 190 4.98 11.01 -1.25
C GLY A 190 5.38 9.93 -2.26
N VAL A 191 6.68 9.68 -2.43
CA VAL A 191 7.21 8.59 -3.26
C VAL A 191 7.16 7.26 -2.54
N TYR A 192 7.80 7.14 -1.38
CA TYR A 192 8.03 5.82 -0.80
C TYR A 192 6.84 5.32 0.02
N TYR A 193 6.07 6.19 0.65
CA TYR A 193 4.97 5.75 1.50
C TYR A 193 3.86 5.02 0.71
N PRO A 194 3.27 5.57 -0.38
CA PRO A 194 2.28 4.83 -1.15
C PRO A 194 2.89 3.83 -2.14
N TYR A 195 4.00 4.17 -2.82
CA TYR A 195 4.53 3.31 -3.88
C TYR A 195 5.47 2.22 -3.37
N GLY A 196 6.07 2.39 -2.18
CA GLY A 196 7.00 1.41 -1.64
C GLY A 196 6.31 0.13 -1.18
N GLU A 197 5.09 0.28 -0.70
CA GLU A 197 4.22 -0.82 -0.30
C GLU A 197 3.74 -1.67 -1.48
N MET A 198 3.96 -1.21 -2.72
CA MET A 198 3.76 -2.05 -3.90
C MET A 198 4.72 -3.24 -3.94
N CYS A 199 5.76 -3.28 -3.08
CA CYS A 199 6.72 -4.38 -3.03
C CYS A 199 6.07 -5.75 -2.79
N VAL A 200 4.88 -5.80 -2.18
CA VAL A 200 4.07 -7.02 -2.07
C VAL A 200 3.76 -7.66 -3.44
N PHE A 201 3.71 -6.87 -4.51
CA PHE A 201 3.48 -7.37 -5.86
C PHE A 201 4.63 -8.22 -6.40
N PHE A 202 5.83 -8.20 -5.82
CA PHE A 202 6.82 -9.22 -6.16
C PHE A 202 6.35 -10.65 -5.84
N MET A 203 5.44 -10.82 -4.88
CA MET A 203 4.85 -12.12 -4.55
C MET A 203 3.64 -12.45 -5.44
N VAL A 204 2.97 -11.46 -6.00
CA VAL A 204 1.73 -11.63 -6.80
C VAL A 204 2.01 -11.68 -8.30
N TYR A 205 2.99 -10.88 -8.77
CA TYR A 205 3.35 -10.72 -10.17
C TYR A 205 3.61 -12.05 -10.91
N PRO A 206 4.23 -13.08 -10.32
CA PRO A 206 4.42 -14.37 -11.00
C PRO A 206 3.14 -15.11 -11.38
N PHE A 207 2.03 -14.81 -10.69
CA PHE A 207 0.75 -15.52 -10.85
C PHE A 207 -0.26 -14.75 -11.72
N ALA A 208 0.14 -13.60 -12.25
CA ALA A 208 -0.69 -12.83 -13.18
C ALA A 208 -0.58 -13.36 -14.62
N GLN A 209 -1.72 -13.42 -15.32
CA GLN A 209 -1.78 -13.66 -16.75
C GLN A 209 -1.35 -12.38 -17.47
N LYS A 210 -0.06 -12.34 -17.86
CA LYS A 210 0.58 -11.20 -18.49
C LYS A 210 0.37 -11.22 -20.00
N HIS A 211 0.09 -10.06 -20.56
CA HIS A 211 0.15 -9.76 -21.97
C HIS A 211 1.17 -8.63 -22.22
N SER A 212 1.45 -8.32 -23.48
CA SER A 212 2.47 -7.32 -23.84
C SER A 212 2.25 -5.93 -23.21
N LYS A 213 1.01 -5.60 -22.84
CA LYS A 213 0.62 -4.29 -22.29
C LYS A 213 0.51 -4.25 -20.75
N THR A 214 0.65 -5.39 -20.05
CA THR A 214 0.35 -5.48 -18.61
C THR A 214 1.15 -4.49 -17.75
N SER A 215 2.46 -4.33 -17.98
CA SER A 215 3.27 -3.38 -17.21
C SER A 215 2.85 -1.93 -17.44
N ARG A 216 2.45 -1.59 -18.67
CA ARG A 216 1.95 -0.26 -19.02
C ARG A 216 0.60 -0.01 -18.32
N ASP A 217 -0.29 -1.00 -18.34
CA ASP A 217 -1.61 -0.88 -17.74
C ASP A 217 -1.51 -0.71 -16.21
N ILE A 218 -0.58 -1.42 -15.54
CA ILE A 218 -0.24 -1.18 -14.13
C ILE A 218 0.16 0.29 -13.91
N LEU A 219 1.14 0.81 -14.67
CA LEU A 219 1.64 2.16 -14.47
C LEU A 219 0.58 3.24 -14.73
N ILE A 220 -0.27 3.06 -15.76
CA ILE A 220 -1.38 3.98 -16.05
C ILE A 220 -2.38 3.97 -14.90
N SER A 221 -2.74 2.80 -14.39
CA SER A 221 -3.68 2.72 -13.28
C SER A 221 -3.11 3.33 -12.00
N LEU A 222 -1.86 3.07 -11.65
CA LEU A 222 -1.22 3.70 -10.49
C LEU A 222 -1.12 5.22 -10.64
N PHE A 223 -0.87 5.72 -11.86
CA PHE A 223 -0.94 7.16 -12.15
C PHE A 223 -2.32 7.73 -11.83
N MET A 224 -3.39 7.09 -12.32
CA MET A 224 -4.77 7.52 -12.04
C MET A 224 -5.11 7.47 -10.54
N GLY A 225 -4.68 6.42 -9.83
CA GLY A 225 -4.87 6.30 -8.38
C GLY A 225 -4.14 7.40 -7.61
N ALA A 226 -2.90 7.71 -7.99
CA ALA A 226 -2.11 8.75 -7.35
C ALA A 226 -2.63 10.17 -7.61
N ILE A 227 -3.19 10.43 -8.79
CA ILE A 227 -3.93 11.67 -9.06
C ILE A 227 -5.15 11.77 -8.14
N GLY A 228 -5.86 10.66 -7.90
CA GLY A 228 -6.95 10.60 -6.93
C GLY A 228 -6.51 10.92 -5.51
N LEU A 229 -5.39 10.33 -5.04
CA LEU A 229 -4.82 10.66 -3.73
C LEU A 229 -4.41 12.12 -3.63
N ASN A 230 -3.76 12.67 -4.66
CA ASN A 230 -3.36 14.07 -4.66
C ASN A 230 -4.55 15.04 -4.72
N LEU A 231 -5.65 14.63 -5.37
CA LEU A 231 -6.91 15.37 -5.31
C LEU A 231 -7.46 15.44 -3.88
N ILE A 232 -7.36 14.36 -3.10
CA ILE A 232 -7.76 14.37 -1.68
C ILE A 232 -6.88 15.34 -0.89
N VAL A 233 -5.56 15.36 -1.12
CA VAL A 233 -4.63 16.33 -0.48
C VAL A 233 -5.07 17.77 -0.82
N PHE A 234 -5.27 18.06 -2.11
CA PHE A 234 -5.68 19.39 -2.56
C PHE A 234 -7.02 19.83 -1.95
N LEU A 235 -8.01 18.94 -1.91
CA LEU A 235 -9.31 19.21 -1.28
C LEU A 235 -9.17 19.40 0.23
N SER A 236 -8.29 18.65 0.90
CA SER A 236 -8.01 18.83 2.33
C SER A 236 -7.54 20.25 2.61
N LEU A 237 -6.54 20.72 1.87
CA LEU A 237 -5.98 22.06 2.05
C LEU A 237 -7.01 23.16 1.74
N THR A 238 -7.74 23.04 0.63
CA THR A 238 -8.65 24.10 0.17
C THR A 238 -10.00 24.12 0.90
N VAL A 239 -10.46 22.99 1.45
CA VAL A 239 -11.77 22.89 2.14
C VAL A 239 -11.61 22.89 3.67
N LEU A 240 -10.57 22.25 4.22
CA LEU A 240 -10.33 22.24 5.67
C LEU A 240 -9.32 23.30 6.11
N GLY A 241 -8.39 23.66 5.22
CA GLY A 241 -7.25 24.52 5.55
C GLY A 241 -5.98 23.70 5.89
N PRO A 242 -4.78 24.29 5.75
CA PRO A 242 -3.51 23.64 6.05
C PRO A 242 -3.42 23.16 7.50
N TYR A 243 -3.82 24.01 8.46
CA TYR A 243 -3.77 23.70 9.88
C TYR A 243 -4.56 22.42 10.24
N PHE A 244 -5.83 22.33 9.81
CA PHE A 244 -6.64 21.13 10.06
C PHE A 244 -6.13 19.92 9.28
N SER A 245 -5.64 20.12 8.06
CA SER A 245 -5.09 19.03 7.26
C SER A 245 -3.88 18.40 7.94
N GLU A 246 -3.00 19.20 8.54
CA GLU A 246 -1.82 18.75 9.27
C GLU A 246 -2.14 18.05 10.60
N HIS A 247 -3.10 18.58 11.37
CA HIS A 247 -3.29 18.19 12.77
C HIS A 247 -4.35 17.10 12.98
N GLU A 248 -5.19 16.82 11.98
CA GLU A 248 -6.19 15.76 12.05
C GLU A 248 -5.64 14.44 11.51
N PHE A 249 -5.93 13.32 12.19
CA PHE A 249 -5.44 11.99 11.77
C PHE A 249 -6.13 11.47 10.51
N TYR A 250 -7.39 11.86 10.30
CA TYR A 250 -8.20 11.38 9.18
C TYR A 250 -8.84 12.55 8.40
N PRO A 251 -8.05 13.48 7.80
CA PRO A 251 -8.62 14.67 7.14
C PRO A 251 -9.59 14.31 6.02
N ALA A 252 -9.34 13.21 5.28
CA ALA A 252 -10.24 12.76 4.23
C ALA A 252 -11.63 12.35 4.77
N TYR A 253 -11.69 11.77 5.97
CA TYR A 253 -12.95 11.45 6.63
C TYR A 253 -13.73 12.73 6.97
N ILE A 254 -13.04 13.74 7.50
CA ILE A 254 -13.63 15.05 7.81
C ILE A 254 -14.10 15.76 6.53
N LEU A 255 -13.34 15.67 5.44
CA LEU A 255 -13.78 16.15 4.12
C LEU A 255 -15.11 15.52 3.71
N ALA A 256 -15.24 14.19 3.83
CA ALA A 256 -16.47 13.51 3.46
C ALA A 256 -17.67 13.94 4.32
N GLN A 257 -17.45 14.28 5.60
CA GLN A 257 -18.49 14.86 6.47
C GLN A 257 -18.95 16.26 6.04
N ARG A 258 -18.12 17.02 5.31
CA ARG A 258 -18.50 18.35 4.79
C ARG A 258 -19.45 18.27 3.60
N ILE A 259 -19.59 17.11 2.96
CA ILE A 259 -20.49 16.93 1.83
C ILE A 259 -21.94 16.89 2.34
N ASN A 260 -22.65 18.00 2.18
CA ASN A 260 -24.09 18.11 2.45
C ASN A 260 -24.79 18.83 1.30
N ILE A 261 -25.64 18.11 0.55
CA ILE A 261 -26.46 18.68 -0.52
C ILE A 261 -27.91 18.72 -0.07
N GLY A 262 -28.37 19.92 0.28
CA GLY A 262 -29.79 20.21 0.54
C GLY A 262 -30.44 19.31 1.60
N ASN A 263 -29.64 18.74 2.52
CA ASN A 263 -30.06 17.73 3.50
C ASN A 263 -30.60 16.41 2.91
N PHE A 264 -30.47 16.17 1.60
CA PHE A 264 -30.89 14.93 0.94
C PHE A 264 -29.76 13.91 0.87
N LEU A 265 -28.57 14.33 0.43
CA LEU A 265 -27.35 13.53 0.49
C LEU A 265 -26.58 13.91 1.75
N GLN A 266 -26.73 13.08 2.77
CA GLN A 266 -26.02 13.15 4.05
C GLN A 266 -25.20 11.87 4.23
N ARG A 267 -24.19 11.94 5.10
CA ARG A 267 -23.37 10.80 5.53
C ARG A 267 -22.46 10.17 4.47
N VAL A 268 -21.90 10.99 3.59
CA VAL A 268 -20.93 10.51 2.56
C VAL A 268 -19.67 9.94 3.22
N GLU A 269 -19.36 10.34 4.45
CA GLU A 269 -18.28 9.75 5.25
C GLU A 269 -18.43 8.24 5.47
N ALA A 270 -19.65 7.70 5.46
CA ALA A 270 -19.87 6.25 5.54
C ALA A 270 -19.42 5.51 4.27
N LEU A 271 -19.59 6.12 3.09
CA LEU A 271 -19.10 5.58 1.82
C LEU A 271 -17.57 5.58 1.79
N LEU A 272 -16.94 6.66 2.28
CA LEU A 272 -15.49 6.74 2.42
C LEU A 272 -14.98 5.65 3.36
N ALA A 273 -15.51 5.58 4.58
CA ALA A 273 -15.09 4.58 5.57
C ALA A 273 -15.22 3.15 5.02
N THR A 274 -16.33 2.84 4.34
CA THR A 274 -16.54 1.53 3.71
C THR A 274 -15.48 1.24 2.65
N THR A 275 -15.24 2.20 1.77
CA THR A 275 -14.25 2.08 0.67
C THR A 275 -12.84 1.88 1.22
N TRP A 276 -12.49 2.61 2.27
CA TRP A 276 -11.20 2.51 2.95
C TRP A 276 -10.98 1.17 3.67
N ILE A 277 -12.00 0.68 4.41
CA ILE A 277 -11.93 -0.64 5.05
C ILE A 277 -11.72 -1.72 3.99
N ILE A 278 -12.41 -1.61 2.86
CA ILE A 278 -12.30 -2.55 1.74
C ILE A 278 -10.90 -2.51 1.11
N SER A 279 -10.37 -1.32 0.77
CA SER A 279 -9.03 -1.20 0.18
C SER A 279 -7.96 -1.74 1.14
N THR A 280 -8.04 -1.36 2.42
CA THR A 280 -7.13 -1.82 3.48
C THR A 280 -7.25 -3.33 3.70
N TYR A 281 -8.45 -3.91 3.61
CA TYR A 281 -8.66 -5.37 3.64
C TYR A 281 -7.90 -6.07 2.51
N PHE A 282 -8.03 -5.61 1.26
CA PHE A 282 -7.34 -6.23 0.13
C PHE A 282 -5.82 -6.10 0.25
N LYS A 283 -5.34 -4.92 0.62
CA LYS A 283 -3.92 -4.66 0.92
C LYS A 283 -3.42 -5.64 1.98
N THR A 284 -4.07 -5.68 3.14
CA THR A 284 -3.71 -6.57 4.25
C THR A 284 -3.72 -8.04 3.82
N ALA A 285 -4.74 -8.48 3.09
CA ALA A 285 -4.82 -9.84 2.60
C ALA A 285 -3.61 -10.20 1.71
N LEU A 286 -3.20 -9.31 0.80
CA LEU A 286 -2.02 -9.55 -0.04
C LEU A 286 -0.72 -9.66 0.76
N TYR A 287 -0.58 -8.87 1.83
CA TYR A 287 0.58 -8.93 2.71
C TYR A 287 0.64 -10.23 3.52
N ILE A 288 -0.50 -10.68 4.05
CA ILE A 288 -0.58 -11.97 4.74
C ILE A 288 -0.32 -13.11 3.75
N TYR A 289 -0.90 -13.03 2.54
CA TYR A 289 -0.66 -13.97 1.46
C TYR A 289 0.84 -14.09 1.13
N ALA A 290 1.50 -12.95 0.94
CA ALA A 290 2.93 -12.85 0.70
C ALA A 290 3.75 -13.50 1.83
N PHE A 291 3.39 -13.24 3.09
CA PHE A 291 4.04 -13.84 4.25
C PHE A 291 3.87 -15.38 4.27
N VAL A 292 2.66 -15.90 4.14
CA VAL A 292 2.42 -17.36 4.23
C VAL A 292 2.99 -18.12 3.04
N LEU A 293 2.87 -17.58 1.83
CA LEU A 293 3.44 -18.19 0.63
C LEU A 293 4.97 -18.17 0.69
N GLY A 294 5.55 -17.02 1.01
CA GLY A 294 6.99 -16.86 1.11
C GLY A 294 7.60 -17.72 2.22
N THR A 295 6.92 -17.85 3.36
CA THR A 295 7.34 -18.75 4.44
C THR A 295 7.32 -20.22 3.96
N ALA A 296 6.27 -20.62 3.26
CA ALA A 296 6.18 -21.97 2.69
C ALA A 296 7.28 -22.23 1.64
N GLN A 297 7.63 -21.23 0.82
CA GLN A 297 8.74 -21.32 -0.14
C GLN A 297 10.09 -21.44 0.56
N LEU A 298 10.38 -20.58 1.53
CA LEU A 298 11.64 -20.56 2.27
C LEU A 298 11.87 -21.87 3.05
N LEU A 299 10.82 -22.38 3.69
CA LEU A 299 10.85 -23.63 4.46
C LEU A 299 10.60 -24.89 3.60
N LYS A 300 10.40 -24.73 2.28
CA LYS A 300 10.12 -25.82 1.33
C LYS A 300 8.94 -26.70 1.73
N LEU A 301 7.88 -26.10 2.26
CA LEU A 301 6.65 -26.80 2.62
C LEU A 301 5.88 -27.27 1.38
N LYS A 302 4.96 -28.22 1.56
CA LYS A 302 4.11 -28.74 0.47
C LYS A 302 2.93 -27.83 0.14
N THR A 303 2.51 -26.97 1.07
CA THR A 303 1.41 -26.02 0.90
C THR A 303 1.52 -24.87 1.89
N TYR A 304 1.12 -23.67 1.48
CA TYR A 304 1.03 -22.50 2.35
C TYR A 304 -0.30 -22.44 3.13
N LYS A 305 -1.34 -23.17 2.71
CA LYS A 305 -2.69 -23.05 3.29
C LYS A 305 -2.76 -23.41 4.78
N HIS A 306 -1.87 -24.30 5.25
CA HIS A 306 -1.78 -24.64 6.68
C HIS A 306 -1.19 -23.50 7.52
N LEU A 307 -0.46 -22.56 6.92
CA LEU A 307 0.13 -21.42 7.62
C LEU A 307 -0.84 -20.25 7.79
N ILE A 308 -1.99 -20.24 7.10
CA ILE A 308 -2.97 -19.16 7.16
C ILE A 308 -3.43 -18.92 8.60
N PHE A 309 -3.96 -19.95 9.28
CA PHE A 309 -4.43 -19.78 10.66
C PHE A 309 -3.31 -19.41 11.65
N PRO A 310 -2.15 -20.09 11.67
CA PRO A 310 -1.01 -19.66 12.49
C PRO A 310 -0.60 -18.21 12.25
N ALA A 311 -0.60 -17.75 10.99
CA ALA A 311 -0.31 -16.36 10.66
C ALA A 311 -1.37 -15.40 11.22
N GLY A 312 -2.66 -15.76 11.18
CA GLY A 312 -3.73 -14.99 11.82
C GLY A 312 -3.53 -14.81 13.33
N PHE A 313 -3.15 -15.87 14.06
CA PHE A 313 -2.83 -15.77 15.48
C PHE A 313 -1.58 -14.92 15.74
N LEU A 314 -0.55 -15.08 14.92
CA LEU A 314 0.68 -14.29 15.01
C LEU A 314 0.37 -12.79 14.82
N ILE A 315 -0.39 -12.45 13.78
CA ILE A 315 -0.79 -11.07 13.49
C ILE A 315 -1.64 -10.50 14.62
N TYR A 316 -2.59 -11.26 15.18
CA TYR A 316 -3.37 -10.80 16.33
C TYR A 316 -2.48 -10.37 17.51
N GLY A 317 -1.46 -11.18 17.80
CA GLY A 317 -0.48 -10.91 18.85
C GLY A 317 0.42 -9.71 18.52
N VAL A 318 0.99 -9.68 17.32
CA VAL A 318 1.87 -8.59 16.86
C VAL A 318 1.12 -7.26 16.84
N THR A 319 -0.09 -7.19 16.29
CA THR A 319 -0.94 -5.99 16.30
C THR A 319 -1.19 -5.46 17.71
N ASN A 320 -1.31 -6.33 18.72
CA ASN A 320 -1.42 -5.91 20.12
C ASN A 320 -0.17 -5.16 20.59
N LEU A 321 1.00 -5.68 20.22
CA LEU A 321 2.30 -5.23 20.71
C LEU A 321 2.90 -4.07 19.91
N LEU A 322 2.37 -3.76 18.71
CA LEU A 322 2.92 -2.73 17.81
C LEU A 322 2.95 -1.34 18.43
N ALA A 323 1.85 -0.92 19.04
CA ALA A 323 1.69 0.42 19.56
C ALA A 323 0.89 0.39 20.87
N LYS A 324 1.39 1.13 21.86
CA LYS A 324 0.74 1.27 23.17
C LYS A 324 -0.61 1.99 23.06
N ASP A 325 -0.66 3.02 22.22
CA ASP A 325 -1.82 3.85 21.96
C ASP A 325 -1.75 4.44 20.55
N ILE A 326 -2.85 5.05 20.10
CA ILE A 326 -2.96 5.66 18.77
C ILE A 326 -1.97 6.82 18.57
N ILE A 327 -1.59 7.54 19.64
CA ILE A 327 -0.67 8.67 19.53
C ILE A 327 0.74 8.16 19.21
N PHE A 328 1.18 7.11 19.91
CA PHE A 328 2.43 6.42 19.61
C PHE A 328 2.42 5.87 18.18
N TYR A 329 1.30 5.30 17.74
CA TYR A 329 1.13 4.83 16.36
C TYR A 329 1.35 5.97 15.36
N VAL A 330 0.52 7.01 15.40
CA VAL A 330 0.49 8.04 14.36
C VAL A 330 1.76 8.89 14.33
N LYS A 331 2.37 9.17 15.49
CA LYS A 331 3.58 10.02 15.54
C LYS A 331 4.88 9.23 15.45
N GLY A 332 4.89 7.99 15.91
CA GLY A 332 6.12 7.21 16.07
C GLY A 332 6.44 6.29 14.91
N ILE A 333 5.43 5.72 14.23
CA ILE A 333 5.64 4.66 13.23
C ILE A 333 5.92 5.19 11.82
N PRO A 334 5.20 6.20 11.28
CA PRO A 334 5.32 6.57 9.86
C PRO A 334 6.75 6.88 9.39
N PRO A 335 7.61 7.60 10.16
CA PRO A 335 8.96 7.89 9.68
C PRO A 335 9.81 6.64 9.43
N TYR A 336 9.79 5.69 10.35
CA TYR A 336 10.52 4.42 10.17
C TYR A 336 9.86 3.52 9.12
N TRP A 337 8.55 3.68 8.89
CA TRP A 337 7.83 2.96 7.86
C TRP A 337 8.34 3.33 6.46
N VAL A 338 8.51 4.62 6.20
CA VAL A 338 9.00 5.13 4.92
C VAL A 338 10.42 4.64 4.63
N ASP A 339 11.27 4.50 5.65
CA ASP A 339 12.61 3.92 5.49
C ASP A 339 12.56 2.43 5.07
N TRP A 340 11.60 1.68 5.60
CA TRP A 340 11.37 0.29 5.20
C TRP A 340 10.86 0.24 3.76
N ASP A 341 9.87 1.05 3.42
CA ASP A 341 9.33 1.15 2.07
C ASP A 341 10.41 1.51 1.04
N PHE A 342 11.26 2.48 1.35
CA PHE A 342 12.44 2.82 0.56
C PHE A 342 13.36 1.60 0.35
N THR A 343 13.62 0.86 1.42
CA THR A 343 14.50 -0.31 1.38
C THR A 343 13.92 -1.41 0.48
N TYR A 344 12.64 -1.74 0.63
CA TYR A 344 12.00 -2.86 -0.09
C TYR A 344 11.59 -2.53 -1.53
N ALA A 345 11.38 -1.26 -1.85
CA ALA A 345 10.97 -0.83 -3.19
C ALA A 345 12.10 -0.25 -4.04
N PHE A 346 13.15 0.31 -3.43
CA PHE A 346 14.27 0.89 -4.16
C PHE A 346 15.57 0.12 -3.95
N VAL A 347 16.02 -0.05 -2.71
CA VAL A 347 17.34 -0.62 -2.40
C VAL A 347 17.45 -2.07 -2.86
N PHE A 348 16.52 -2.94 -2.44
CA PHE A 348 16.57 -4.35 -2.80
C PHE A 348 16.37 -4.61 -4.30
N PRO A 349 15.38 -4.01 -4.99
CA PRO A 349 15.24 -4.16 -6.44
C PRO A 349 16.48 -3.69 -7.21
N SER A 350 17.10 -2.58 -6.80
CA SER A 350 18.36 -2.09 -7.37
C SER A 350 19.50 -3.10 -7.17
N LEU A 351 19.64 -3.63 -5.95
CA LEU A 351 20.64 -4.66 -5.64
C LEU A 351 20.49 -5.89 -6.54
N LEU A 352 19.27 -6.39 -6.71
CA LEU A 352 18.99 -7.56 -7.57
C LEU A 352 19.37 -7.28 -9.03
N LEU A 353 19.03 -6.10 -9.55
CA LEU A 353 19.38 -5.70 -10.92
C LEU A 353 20.89 -5.60 -11.13
N ILE A 354 21.60 -4.96 -10.20
CA ILE A 354 23.05 -4.79 -10.24
C ILE A 354 23.75 -6.16 -10.20
N VAL A 355 23.40 -7.03 -9.25
CA VAL A 355 24.02 -8.35 -9.12
C VAL A 355 23.74 -9.22 -10.35
N ASN A 356 22.51 -9.18 -10.88
CA ASN A 356 22.14 -9.91 -12.09
C ASN A 356 22.93 -9.43 -13.32
N TYR A 357 23.12 -8.11 -13.48
CA TYR A 357 23.93 -7.53 -14.57
C TYR A 357 25.36 -8.06 -14.55
N PHE A 358 26.02 -8.02 -13.39
CA PHE A 358 27.40 -8.52 -13.25
C PHE A 358 27.49 -10.03 -13.50
N ARG A 359 26.54 -10.83 -12.99
CA ARG A 359 26.51 -12.28 -13.23
C ARG A 359 26.42 -12.64 -14.71
N LYS A 360 25.55 -11.96 -15.46
CA LYS A 360 25.45 -12.18 -16.92
C LYS A 360 26.74 -11.85 -17.65
N ARG A 361 27.38 -10.74 -17.29
CA ARG A 361 28.66 -10.31 -17.88
C ARG A 361 29.79 -11.31 -17.60
N PHE A 362 29.88 -11.84 -16.39
CA PHE A 362 30.89 -12.85 -16.04
C PHE A 362 30.64 -14.19 -16.74
N ALA A 363 29.37 -14.59 -16.92
CA ALA A 363 29.04 -15.80 -17.67
C ALA A 363 29.48 -15.69 -19.15
N GLN A 364 29.17 -14.57 -19.80
CA GLN A 364 29.57 -14.31 -21.18
C GLN A 364 31.10 -14.28 -21.35
N ALA A 365 31.84 -13.69 -20.40
CA ALA A 365 33.30 -13.66 -20.43
C ALA A 365 33.93 -15.06 -20.31
N ARG A 366 33.28 -15.99 -19.61
CA ARG A 366 33.73 -17.40 -19.50
C ARG A 366 33.40 -18.25 -20.72
N GLU A 367 32.43 -17.85 -21.54
CA GLU A 367 32.09 -18.55 -22.79
C GLU A 367 32.99 -18.10 -23.96
N GLN A 368 33.68 -16.97 -23.83
CA GLN A 368 34.53 -16.37 -24.89
C GLN A 368 36.04 -16.61 -24.71
N GLY A 369 36.49 -17.15 -23.57
CA GLY A 369 37.89 -17.48 -23.30
C GLY A 369 38.01 -18.94 -22.87
#